data_AF-I6YAT4-F1
#
_entry.id   AF-I6YAT4-F1
#
_cell.length_a   1.000
_cell.length_b   1.000
_cell.length_c   1.000
_cell.angle_alpha   90.00
_cell.angle_beta   90.00
_cell.angle_gamma   90.00
#
_symmetry.space_group_name_H-M   'P 1'
#
loop_
_entity.id
_entity.type
_entity.pdbx_description
1 polymer ?
#
loop_
_entity_poly.entity_id
_entity_poly.type
_entity_poly.pdbx_seq_one_letter_code
_entity_poly.pdbx_strand_id
1 'polypeptide(L)'
;MLFIVKALLGAATIGGGVVLPVAMSQSGSSKNLQESARESAQALGGTINRLVGSLVETGRRERAKYQENSNFSAVFKELDDKNCQLVQNPAGSRDDFHALYACKKNKKDKNEKTSFYYLGARDSVKEMGRGSLKEITTAEYSDDGQVFFNFKDGSGRISISVAKGEEKGGWTYFNNVNLSDKCQIETKMLGGDDLRCELVDSSNNKAFYYNFAIF
;
A
#
# COMPACT_ATOMS: atom_id res chain seq x y z
N MET A 1 70.44 7.10 -38.82
CA MET A 1 69.22 7.88 -38.49
C MET A 1 68.03 6.96 -38.73
N LEU A 2 67.08 6.68 -37.84
CA LEU A 2 66.72 7.21 -36.54
C LEU A 2 65.81 6.16 -35.84
N PHE A 3 66.11 5.90 -34.57
CA PHE A 3 65.30 5.42 -33.43
C PHE A 3 64.47 4.13 -33.43
N ILE A 4 65.04 3.21 -32.66
CA ILE A 4 64.44 2.12 -31.88
C ILE A 4 63.40 2.66 -30.87
N VAL A 5 62.36 1.86 -30.71
CA VAL A 5 61.20 1.93 -29.84
C VAL A 5 61.54 2.13 -28.34
N LYS A 6 60.91 3.13 -27.72
CA LYS A 6 60.51 3.23 -26.30
C LYS A 6 59.29 4.16 -26.31
N ALA A 7 58.14 3.86 -25.71
CA ALA A 7 57.90 3.72 -24.28
C ALA A 7 56.41 3.34 -24.09
N LEU A 8 56.13 2.28 -23.33
CA LEU A 8 55.57 2.29 -21.96
C LEU A 8 54.08 1.92 -21.90
N LEU A 9 53.88 0.66 -21.53
CA LEU A 9 52.70 0.14 -20.85
C LEU A 9 52.40 1.00 -19.61
N GLY A 10 51.31 1.74 -19.65
CA GLY A 10 50.63 2.24 -18.46
C GLY A 10 49.37 1.42 -18.25
N ALA A 11 49.46 0.33 -17.50
CA ALA A 11 48.28 -0.36 -16.98
C ALA A 11 47.78 0.43 -15.75
N ALA A 12 46.70 1.18 -15.92
CA ALA A 12 45.90 1.66 -14.80
C ALA A 12 44.77 0.65 -14.57
N THR A 13 44.98 -0.30 -13.65
CA THR A 13 43.90 -1.12 -13.11
C THR A 13 43.20 -0.34 -12.01
N ILE A 14 42.00 0.14 -12.29
CA ILE A 14 40.99 0.41 -11.27
C ILE A 14 39.76 -0.41 -11.69
N GLY A 15 39.29 -1.23 -10.74
CA GLY A 15 38.41 -2.36 -10.96
C GLY A 15 37.06 -2.06 -11.63
N GLY A 16 36.49 -3.11 -12.20
CA GLY A 16 35.18 -3.12 -12.86
C GLY A 16 35.32 -3.43 -14.34
N GLY A 17 35.47 -4.71 -14.67
CA GLY A 17 35.69 -5.19 -16.04
C GLY A 17 34.60 -4.75 -17.00
N VAL A 18 34.98 -3.90 -17.94
CA VAL A 18 34.33 -3.80 -19.26
C VAL A 18 35.46 -3.94 -20.29
N VAL A 19 35.61 -5.15 -20.82
CA VAL A 19 36.47 -5.38 -21.97
C VAL A 19 35.66 -4.98 -23.21
N LEU A 20 35.90 -3.79 -23.74
CA LEU A 20 35.37 -3.41 -25.05
C LEU A 20 36.27 -4.01 -26.14
N PRO A 21 35.75 -4.78 -27.10
CA PRO A 21 36.53 -5.17 -28.26
C PRO A 21 36.77 -3.95 -29.13
N VAL A 22 38.02 -3.51 -29.23
CA VAL A 22 38.43 -2.56 -30.27
C VAL A 22 38.69 -3.38 -31.52
N ALA A 23 37.72 -3.41 -32.43
CA ALA A 23 37.93 -3.92 -33.77
C ALA A 23 38.84 -2.94 -34.53
N MET A 24 40.13 -3.28 -34.65
CA MET A 24 41.03 -2.59 -35.59
C MET A 24 40.71 -3.06 -37.01
N SER A 25 39.92 -2.27 -37.73
CA SER A 25 39.81 -2.37 -39.19
C SER A 25 41.04 -1.72 -39.81
N GLN A 26 41.93 -2.55 -40.35
CA GLN A 26 43.01 -2.11 -41.24
C GLN A 26 42.50 -2.15 -42.68
N SER A 27 42.81 -1.07 -43.42
CA SER A 27 42.82 -0.96 -44.89
C SER A 27 41.52 -0.54 -45.59
N GLY A 28 41.58 0.63 -46.24
CA GLY A 28 40.90 0.86 -47.52
C GLY A 28 40.15 2.19 -47.70
N SER A 29 40.85 3.18 -48.27
CA SER A 29 40.28 4.32 -49.02
C SER A 29 39.62 5.48 -48.23
N SER A 30 40.35 6.61 -48.18
CA SER A 30 39.90 7.92 -47.72
C SER A 30 38.83 8.50 -48.65
N LYS A 31 37.55 8.32 -48.31
CA LYS A 31 36.46 9.27 -48.67
C LYS A 31 35.17 9.12 -47.85
N ASN A 32 35.00 8.06 -47.07
CA ASN A 32 33.74 7.78 -46.34
C ASN A 32 33.83 7.91 -44.80
N LEU A 33 34.96 8.41 -44.27
CA LEU A 33 35.22 8.46 -42.82
C LEU A 33 34.42 9.53 -42.06
N GLN A 34 33.92 10.56 -42.74
CA GLN A 34 33.18 11.65 -42.10
C GLN A 34 31.69 11.30 -41.86
N GLU A 35 31.16 10.34 -42.62
CA GLU A 35 29.76 9.91 -42.56
C GLU A 35 29.58 8.78 -41.52
N SER A 36 30.53 7.83 -41.49
CA SER A 36 30.58 6.76 -40.48
C SER A 36 30.79 7.27 -39.04
N ALA A 37 31.58 8.35 -38.86
CA ALA A 37 31.76 8.98 -37.54
C ALA A 37 30.51 9.73 -37.06
N ARG A 38 29.68 10.26 -37.98
CA ARG A 38 28.42 10.95 -37.67
C ARG A 38 27.32 9.97 -37.29
N GLU A 39 27.21 8.85 -38.00
CA GLU A 39 26.31 7.74 -37.63
C GLU A 39 26.72 7.09 -36.31
N SER A 40 28.01 6.91 -36.06
CA SER A 40 28.51 6.35 -34.80
C SER A 40 28.26 7.27 -33.61
N ALA A 41 28.40 8.59 -33.77
CA ALA A 41 28.09 9.57 -32.72
C ALA A 41 26.58 9.68 -32.43
N GLN A 42 25.71 9.56 -33.45
CA GLN A 42 24.26 9.49 -33.26
C GLN A 42 23.81 8.17 -32.63
N ALA A 43 24.42 7.05 -33.03
CA ALA A 43 24.16 5.74 -32.45
C ALA A 43 24.65 5.64 -31.00
N LEU A 44 25.82 6.18 -30.68
CA LEU A 44 26.35 6.28 -29.30
C LEU A 44 25.53 7.27 -28.46
N GLY A 45 25.15 8.43 -28.99
CA GLY A 45 24.29 9.39 -28.30
C GLY A 45 22.89 8.84 -28.00
N GLY A 46 22.30 8.09 -28.94
CA GLY A 46 21.04 7.37 -28.74
C GLY A 46 21.14 6.21 -27.74
N THR A 47 22.28 5.52 -27.69
CA THR A 47 22.53 4.40 -26.77
C THR A 47 22.81 4.88 -25.35
N ILE A 48 23.57 5.96 -25.18
CA ILE A 48 23.83 6.59 -23.88
C ILE A 48 22.54 7.19 -23.30
N ASN A 49 21.71 7.88 -24.10
CA ASN A 49 20.41 8.36 -23.64
C ASN A 49 19.46 7.22 -23.24
N ARG A 50 19.50 6.08 -23.93
CA ARG A 50 18.73 4.88 -23.55
C ARG A 50 19.24 4.23 -22.27
N LEU A 51 20.56 4.17 -22.06
CA LEU A 51 21.16 3.60 -20.84
C LEU A 51 20.96 4.49 -19.62
N VAL A 52 21.09 5.81 -19.76
CA VAL A 52 20.78 6.77 -18.69
C VAL A 52 19.29 6.77 -18.41
N GLY A 53 18.44 6.70 -19.45
CA GLY A 53 17.00 6.51 -19.31
C GLY A 53 16.65 5.25 -18.53
N SER A 54 17.24 4.10 -18.87
CA SER A 54 16.97 2.83 -18.20
C SER A 54 17.51 2.78 -16.76
N LEU A 55 18.64 3.43 -16.46
CA LEU A 55 19.16 3.53 -15.09
C LEU A 55 18.31 4.46 -14.22
N VAL A 56 17.89 5.61 -14.75
CA VAL A 56 16.97 6.53 -14.07
C VAL A 56 15.62 5.86 -13.83
N GLU A 57 15.14 5.08 -14.78
CA GLU A 57 13.90 4.33 -14.66
C GLU A 57 14.02 3.18 -13.65
N THR A 58 15.16 2.48 -13.61
CA THR A 58 15.45 1.43 -12.61
C THR A 58 15.56 2.03 -11.21
N GLY A 59 16.28 3.13 -11.04
CA GLY A 59 16.40 3.85 -9.76
C GLY A 59 15.06 4.45 -9.30
N ARG A 60 14.21 4.92 -10.22
CA ARG A 60 12.82 5.32 -9.91
C ARG A 60 11.98 4.13 -9.47
N ARG A 61 12.10 2.97 -10.13
CA ARG A 61 11.38 1.74 -9.75
C ARG A 61 11.83 1.21 -8.38
N GLU A 62 13.12 1.27 -8.06
CA GLU A 62 13.63 0.88 -6.74
C GLU A 62 13.18 1.84 -5.65
N ARG A 63 13.25 3.16 -5.89
CA ARG A 63 12.70 4.15 -4.95
C ARG A 63 11.20 3.98 -4.76
N ALA A 64 10.44 3.72 -5.83
CA ALA A 64 9.01 3.48 -5.75
C ALA A 64 8.68 2.22 -4.94
N LYS A 65 9.41 1.10 -5.15
CA LYS A 65 9.25 -0.12 -4.34
C LYS A 65 9.63 0.08 -2.88
N TYR A 66 10.72 0.80 -2.61
CA TYR A 66 11.15 1.12 -1.26
C TYR A 66 10.11 2.00 -0.54
N GLN A 67 9.59 3.01 -1.23
CA GLN A 67 8.57 3.92 -0.72
C GLN A 67 7.22 3.21 -0.51
N GLU A 68 6.84 2.31 -1.42
CA GLU A 68 5.68 1.42 -1.28
C GLU A 68 5.80 0.56 0.00
N ASN A 69 6.94 -0.12 0.17
CA ASN A 69 7.20 -0.93 1.36
C ASN A 69 7.24 -0.08 2.64
N SER A 70 7.77 1.13 2.58
CA SER A 70 7.77 2.05 3.73
C SER A 70 6.38 2.54 4.09
N ASN A 71 5.53 2.79 3.08
CA ASN A 71 4.16 3.24 3.29
C ASN A 71 3.29 2.15 3.92
N PHE A 72 3.38 0.91 3.42
CA PHE A 72 2.72 -0.23 4.06
C PHE A 72 3.20 -0.43 5.49
N SER A 73 4.51 -0.48 5.70
CA SER A 73 5.09 -0.66 7.04
C SER A 73 4.65 0.43 8.02
N ALA A 74 4.61 1.69 7.57
CA ALA A 74 4.21 2.81 8.41
C ALA A 74 2.73 2.76 8.83
N VAL A 75 1.85 2.24 7.98
CA VAL A 75 0.41 2.08 8.28
C VAL A 75 0.17 0.90 9.21
N PHE A 76 0.73 -0.28 8.90
CA PHE A 76 0.57 -1.45 9.76
C PHE A 76 1.20 -1.24 11.14
N LYS A 77 2.33 -0.52 11.21
CA LYS A 77 2.89 -0.09 12.49
C LYS A 77 1.95 0.84 13.26
N GLU A 78 1.27 1.77 12.58
CA GLU A 78 0.32 2.65 13.25
C GLU A 78 -0.90 1.88 13.79
N LEU A 79 -1.38 0.88 13.05
CA LEU A 79 -2.43 -0.04 13.51
C LEU A 79 -1.96 -0.85 14.73
N ASP A 80 -0.73 -1.37 14.71
CA ASP A 80 -0.13 -2.12 15.82
C ASP A 80 0.08 -1.23 17.07
N ASP A 81 0.61 -0.02 16.90
CA ASP A 81 0.80 0.97 17.98
C ASP A 81 -0.53 1.37 18.65
N LYS A 82 -1.64 1.25 17.91
CA LYS A 82 -3.03 1.48 18.38
C LYS A 82 -3.72 0.20 18.86
N ASN A 83 -3.05 -0.95 18.77
CA ASN A 83 -3.58 -2.26 19.12
C ASN A 83 -4.91 -2.55 18.41
N CYS A 84 -4.89 -2.37 17.09
CA CYS A 84 -6.01 -2.59 16.20
C CYS A 84 -6.16 -4.05 15.81
N GLN A 85 -7.42 -4.50 15.67
CA GLN A 85 -7.80 -5.82 15.19
C GLN A 85 -8.71 -5.67 13.97
N LEU A 86 -8.49 -6.52 12.98
CA LEU A 86 -9.25 -6.52 11.73
C LEU A 86 -10.68 -7.00 12.00
N VAL A 87 -11.67 -6.18 11.66
CA VAL A 87 -13.08 -6.54 11.77
C VAL A 87 -13.51 -7.29 10.51
N GLN A 88 -14.27 -8.37 10.68
CA GLN A 88 -14.86 -9.09 9.54
C GLN A 88 -15.62 -8.12 8.63
N ASN A 89 -15.17 -7.99 7.39
CA ASN A 89 -15.71 -7.03 6.44
C ASN A 89 -17.19 -7.35 6.11
N PRO A 90 -18.08 -6.34 5.95
CA PRO A 90 -19.44 -6.54 5.44
C PRO A 90 -19.52 -7.36 4.15
N ALA A 91 -18.52 -7.24 3.27
CA ALA A 91 -18.42 -7.99 2.03
C ALA A 91 -17.99 -9.46 2.21
N GLY A 92 -17.71 -9.91 3.44
CA GLY A 92 -17.22 -11.26 3.74
C GLY A 92 -15.73 -11.48 3.50
N SER A 93 -15.02 -10.48 2.96
CA SER A 93 -13.56 -10.53 2.74
C SER A 93 -12.78 -10.47 4.06
N ARG A 94 -11.62 -11.14 4.09
CA ARG A 94 -10.61 -11.03 5.16
C ARG A 94 -9.31 -10.39 4.65
N ASP A 95 -9.40 -9.58 3.60
CA ASP A 95 -8.27 -8.76 3.15
C ASP A 95 -7.94 -7.70 4.21
N ASP A 96 -6.65 -7.42 4.40
CA ASP A 96 -6.15 -6.38 5.29
C ASP A 96 -6.40 -4.98 4.71
N PHE A 97 -6.63 -4.88 3.39
CA PHE A 97 -6.95 -3.63 2.68
C PHE A 97 -8.44 -3.53 2.38
N HIS A 98 -8.91 -2.29 2.15
CA HIS A 98 -10.34 -2.02 2.00
C HIS A 98 -11.14 -2.58 3.19
N ALA A 99 -10.61 -2.37 4.40
CA ALA A 99 -10.98 -3.13 5.58
C ALA A 99 -11.20 -2.24 6.80
N LEU A 100 -11.98 -2.76 7.74
CA LEU A 100 -12.34 -2.08 8.99
C LEU A 100 -11.48 -2.62 10.13
N TYR A 101 -11.04 -1.73 10.99
CA TYR A 101 -10.21 -2.05 12.15
C TYR A 101 -10.86 -1.48 13.41
N ALA A 102 -10.93 -2.29 14.45
CA ALA A 102 -11.35 -1.89 15.79
C ALA A 102 -10.10 -1.81 16.68
N CYS A 103 -9.89 -0.70 17.35
CA CYS A 103 -8.67 -0.41 18.08
C CYS A 103 -8.97 -0.05 19.52
N LYS A 104 -8.19 -0.63 20.44
CA LYS A 104 -8.25 -0.31 21.86
C LYS A 104 -6.84 -0.39 22.43
N LYS A 105 -6.24 0.76 22.71
CA LYS A 105 -4.82 0.86 23.07
C LYS A 105 -4.55 0.11 24.36
N ASN A 106 -5.39 0.28 25.37
CA ASN A 106 -5.33 -0.45 26.61
C ASN A 106 -6.56 -1.35 26.79
N LYS A 107 -6.41 -2.62 26.40
CA LYS A 107 -7.47 -3.64 26.58
C LYS A 107 -7.96 -3.78 28.03
N LYS A 108 -7.15 -3.41 29.03
CA LYS A 108 -7.52 -3.47 30.46
C LYS A 108 -8.33 -2.26 30.94
N ASP A 109 -8.28 -1.14 30.22
CA ASP A 109 -9.07 0.04 30.57
C ASP A 109 -10.52 -0.15 30.12
N LYS A 110 -11.43 -0.23 31.08
CA LYS A 110 -12.87 -0.38 30.80
C LYS A 110 -13.52 0.93 30.35
N ASN A 111 -12.89 2.07 30.63
CA ASN A 111 -13.41 3.38 30.26
C ASN A 111 -12.92 3.84 28.88
N GLU A 112 -11.84 3.22 28.37
CA GLU A 112 -11.38 3.47 27.00
C GLU A 112 -12.38 2.88 25.99
N LYS A 113 -12.96 3.77 25.19
CA LYS A 113 -13.84 3.41 24.07
C LYS A 113 -13.04 2.80 22.94
N THR A 114 -13.69 1.91 22.19
CA THR A 114 -13.09 1.36 20.97
C THR A 114 -13.12 2.42 19.87
N SER A 115 -11.97 2.69 19.27
CA SER A 115 -11.85 3.54 18.08
C SER A 115 -11.92 2.68 16.83
N PHE A 116 -12.46 3.22 15.76
CA PHE A 116 -12.67 2.48 14.53
C PHE A 116 -11.96 3.18 13.38
N TYR A 117 -11.32 2.40 12.53
CA TYR A 117 -10.61 2.90 11.37
C TYR A 117 -10.96 2.10 10.13
N TYR A 118 -10.92 2.77 8.98
CA TYR A 118 -10.99 2.15 7.67
C TYR A 118 -9.63 2.32 6.99
N LEU A 119 -9.06 1.22 6.52
CA LEU A 119 -7.88 1.23 5.67
C LEU A 119 -8.32 1.12 4.21
N GLY A 120 -7.90 2.09 3.39
CA GLY A 120 -8.17 2.11 1.97
C GLY A 120 -7.65 0.89 1.19
N ALA A 121 -8.00 0.84 -0.10
CA ALA A 121 -7.48 -0.17 -1.01
C ALA A 121 -5.94 -0.13 -1.08
N ARG A 122 -5.31 -1.25 -1.41
CA ARG A 122 -3.85 -1.38 -1.43
C ARG A 122 -3.16 -0.24 -2.20
N ASP A 123 -3.63 0.11 -3.39
CA ASP A 123 -3.04 1.17 -4.21
C ASP A 123 -3.15 2.56 -3.55
N SER A 124 -4.23 2.81 -2.82
CA SER A 124 -4.39 4.03 -2.01
C SER A 124 -3.32 4.12 -0.91
N VAL A 125 -2.99 2.99 -0.28
CA VAL A 125 -1.92 2.93 0.73
C VAL A 125 -0.55 3.13 0.09
N LYS A 126 -0.31 2.60 -1.11
CA LYS A 126 0.95 2.83 -1.83
C LYS A 126 1.20 4.32 -2.07
N GLU A 127 0.16 5.04 -2.47
CA GLU A 127 0.27 6.46 -2.83
C GLU A 127 0.27 7.38 -1.60
N MET A 128 -0.64 7.15 -0.65
CA MET A 128 -0.89 8.08 0.46
C MET A 128 -0.30 7.63 1.81
N GLY A 129 0.16 6.38 1.93
CA GLY A 129 0.62 5.81 3.19
C GLY A 129 -0.44 5.98 4.29
N ARG A 130 -0.08 6.61 5.41
CA ARG A 130 -0.98 6.89 6.54
C ARG A 130 -2.21 7.71 6.18
N GLY A 131 -2.16 8.50 5.11
CA GLY A 131 -3.34 9.23 4.63
C GLY A 131 -4.49 8.33 4.18
N SER A 132 -4.21 7.06 3.87
CA SER A 132 -5.22 6.05 3.53
C SER A 132 -5.92 5.41 4.74
N LEU A 133 -5.43 5.66 5.96
CA LEU A 133 -6.03 5.20 7.20
C LEU A 133 -6.92 6.30 7.76
N LYS A 134 -8.24 6.05 7.83
CA LYS A 134 -9.24 7.05 8.21
C LYS A 134 -10.03 6.60 9.42
N GLU A 135 -10.14 7.45 10.44
CA GLU A 135 -11.00 7.18 11.59
C GLU A 135 -12.48 7.32 11.19
N ILE A 136 -13.31 6.35 11.59
CA ILE A 136 -14.75 6.31 11.32
C ILE A 136 -15.54 6.51 12.60
N THR A 137 -16.70 7.17 12.50
CA THR A 137 -17.55 7.52 13.66
C THR A 137 -18.87 6.78 13.65
N THR A 138 -19.60 6.86 12.53
CA THR A 138 -20.93 6.27 12.41
C THR A 138 -21.02 5.32 11.24
N ALA A 139 -21.92 4.36 11.36
CA ALA A 139 -22.22 3.36 10.35
C ALA A 139 -23.72 3.23 10.11
N GLU A 140 -24.11 3.13 8.84
CA GLU A 140 -25.50 3.11 8.40
C GLU A 140 -25.67 2.12 7.23
N TYR A 141 -26.58 1.17 7.40
CA TYR A 141 -26.99 0.26 6.36
C TYR A 141 -28.11 0.88 5.52
N SER A 142 -28.03 0.67 4.22
CA SER A 142 -29.01 1.10 3.24
C SER A 142 -29.62 -0.10 2.54
N ASP A 143 -30.89 0.04 2.14
CA ASP A 143 -31.69 -1.02 1.51
C ASP A 143 -31.11 -1.54 0.18
N ASP A 144 -30.19 -0.78 -0.43
CA ASP A 144 -29.42 -1.19 -1.61
C ASP A 144 -28.32 -2.22 -1.28
N GLY A 145 -28.20 -2.65 -0.02
CA GLY A 145 -27.24 -3.67 0.41
C GLY A 145 -25.85 -3.10 0.66
N GLN A 146 -25.74 -1.82 1.01
CA GLN A 146 -24.48 -1.16 1.35
C GLN A 146 -24.47 -0.72 2.82
N VAL A 147 -23.30 -0.80 3.45
CA VAL A 147 -23.02 -0.09 4.71
C VAL A 147 -22.16 1.12 4.41
N PHE A 148 -22.64 2.28 4.81
CA PHE A 148 -21.93 3.55 4.76
C PHE A 148 -21.23 3.81 6.09
N PHE A 149 -19.97 4.21 6.03
CA PHE A 149 -19.19 4.60 7.20
C PHE A 149 -18.71 6.04 7.04
N ASN A 150 -19.06 6.91 8.00
CA ASN A 150 -18.69 8.32 7.96
C ASN A 150 -17.32 8.54 8.59
N PHE A 151 -16.47 9.31 7.91
CA PHE A 151 -15.16 9.67 8.44
C PHE A 151 -15.26 10.78 9.48
N LYS A 152 -14.45 10.65 10.54
CA LYS A 152 -14.40 11.62 11.64
C LYS A 152 -13.94 13.00 11.21
N ASP A 153 -13.05 13.06 10.22
CA ASP A 153 -12.48 14.30 9.69
C ASP A 153 -13.46 15.07 8.78
N GLY A 154 -14.66 14.53 8.54
CA GLY A 154 -15.67 15.14 7.66
C GLY A 154 -15.31 15.08 6.18
N SER A 155 -14.25 14.36 5.80
CA SER A 155 -13.82 14.24 4.39
C SER A 155 -14.78 13.43 3.51
N GLY A 156 -15.80 12.82 4.12
CA GLY A 156 -16.87 12.12 3.43
C GLY A 156 -17.25 10.82 4.13
N ARG A 157 -17.63 9.84 3.32
CA ARG A 157 -17.98 8.49 3.76
C ARG A 157 -17.49 7.45 2.75
N ILE A 158 -17.31 6.22 3.20
CA ILE A 158 -17.10 5.06 2.33
C ILE A 158 -18.33 4.17 2.34
N SER A 159 -18.55 3.45 1.25
CA SER A 159 -19.58 2.42 1.17
C SER A 159 -18.95 1.07 0.90
N ILE A 160 -19.44 0.06 1.61
CA ILE A 160 -19.01 -1.33 1.46
C ILE A 160 -20.26 -2.17 1.21
N SER A 161 -20.24 -2.98 0.16
CA SER A 161 -21.33 -3.90 -0.14
C SER A 161 -21.41 -4.99 0.91
N VAL A 162 -22.62 -5.31 1.35
CA VAL A 162 -22.90 -6.44 2.24
C VAL A 162 -22.98 -7.72 1.40
N ALA A 163 -22.38 -8.80 1.91
CA ALA A 163 -22.49 -10.11 1.31
C ALA A 163 -23.96 -10.52 1.10
N LYS A 164 -24.28 -11.10 -0.06
CA LYS A 164 -25.63 -11.58 -0.37
C LYS A 164 -25.87 -12.94 0.27
N GLY A 165 -27.05 -13.16 0.83
CA GLY A 165 -27.48 -14.45 1.40
C GLY A 165 -27.65 -14.42 2.92
N GLU A 166 -27.57 -15.56 3.59
CA GLU A 166 -27.65 -15.67 5.05
C GLU A 166 -26.48 -14.95 5.77
N GLU A 167 -25.45 -14.56 5.04
CA GLU A 167 -24.25 -13.85 5.52
C GLU A 167 -24.44 -12.34 5.70
N LYS A 168 -25.66 -11.80 5.52
CA LYS A 168 -25.96 -10.39 5.79
C LYS A 168 -25.56 -9.97 7.22
N GLY A 169 -25.62 -10.91 8.16
CA GLY A 169 -25.13 -10.75 9.53
C GLY A 169 -25.74 -9.56 10.27
N GLY A 170 -25.03 -9.07 11.30
CA GLY A 170 -25.46 -7.93 12.10
C GLY A 170 -25.40 -6.59 11.37
N TRP A 171 -24.75 -6.53 10.19
CA TRP A 171 -24.53 -5.29 9.43
C TRP A 171 -25.84 -4.62 8.99
N THR A 172 -26.90 -5.40 8.74
CA THR A 172 -28.21 -4.86 8.32
C THR A 172 -28.94 -4.07 9.40
N TYR A 173 -28.49 -4.16 10.65
CA TYR A 173 -29.10 -3.47 11.79
C TYR A 173 -28.40 -2.16 12.14
N PHE A 174 -27.45 -1.73 11.33
CA PHE A 174 -26.78 -0.45 11.50
C PHE A 174 -27.69 0.67 11.01
N ASN A 175 -28.38 1.35 11.92
CA ASN A 175 -29.16 2.54 11.61
C ASN A 175 -28.53 3.75 12.29
N ASN A 176 -27.61 4.42 11.58
CA ASN A 176 -26.82 5.55 12.08
C ASN A 176 -26.17 5.29 13.45
N VAL A 177 -25.52 4.14 13.58
CA VAL A 177 -24.90 3.67 14.83
C VAL A 177 -23.61 4.43 15.07
N ASN A 178 -23.46 5.06 16.23
CA ASN A 178 -22.17 5.57 16.69
C ASN A 178 -21.31 4.40 17.18
N LEU A 179 -20.26 4.09 16.44
CA LEU A 179 -19.45 2.89 16.65
C LEU A 179 -18.75 2.89 18.01
N SER A 180 -18.11 3.99 18.40
CA SER A 180 -17.39 4.06 19.69
C SER A 180 -18.29 4.01 20.91
N ASP A 181 -19.57 4.38 20.76
CA ASP A 181 -20.55 4.34 21.85
C ASP A 181 -21.29 3.01 21.93
N LYS A 182 -21.50 2.36 20.79
CA LYS A 182 -22.33 1.16 20.68
C LYS A 182 -21.55 -0.13 20.50
N CYS A 183 -20.29 -0.05 20.10
CA CYS A 183 -19.45 -1.21 19.86
C CYS A 183 -18.20 -1.18 20.73
N GLN A 184 -17.84 -2.34 21.29
CA GLN A 184 -16.66 -2.50 22.11
C GLN A 184 -15.97 -3.84 21.87
N ILE A 185 -14.64 -3.83 21.92
CA ILE A 185 -13.84 -5.06 21.97
C ILE A 185 -14.02 -5.70 23.36
N GLU A 186 -14.53 -6.93 23.39
CA GLU A 186 -14.62 -7.76 24.60
C GLU A 186 -13.71 -8.97 24.48
N THR A 187 -13.00 -9.29 25.56
CA THR A 187 -12.21 -10.53 25.65
C THR A 187 -13.08 -11.64 26.23
N LYS A 188 -13.20 -12.75 25.52
CA LYS A 188 -13.99 -13.92 25.95
C LYS A 188 -13.30 -14.66 27.09
N MET A 189 -14.10 -15.31 27.94
CA MET A 189 -13.60 -16.16 29.03
C MET A 189 -12.66 -17.27 28.57
N LEU A 190 -12.89 -17.84 27.38
CA LEU A 190 -12.08 -18.92 26.80
C LEU A 190 -10.89 -18.39 25.98
N GLY A 191 -10.62 -17.08 26.03
CA GLY A 191 -9.63 -16.42 25.19
C GLY A 191 -10.19 -15.99 23.83
N GLY A 192 -9.45 -15.09 23.17
CA GLY A 192 -9.88 -14.43 21.95
C GLY A 192 -10.78 -13.23 22.22
N ASP A 193 -10.76 -12.28 21.29
CA ASP A 193 -11.55 -11.07 21.37
C ASP A 193 -12.70 -11.11 20.34
N ASP A 194 -13.82 -10.48 20.65
CA ASP A 194 -14.87 -10.14 19.70
C ASP A 194 -15.23 -8.66 19.76
N LEU A 195 -15.81 -8.17 18.67
CA LEU A 195 -16.42 -6.85 18.65
C LEU A 195 -17.91 -7.02 18.94
N ARG A 196 -18.30 -6.66 20.16
CA ARG A 196 -19.71 -6.67 20.57
C ARG A 196 -20.33 -5.31 20.29
N CYS A 197 -21.41 -5.29 19.51
CA CYS A 197 -22.20 -4.10 19.23
C CYS A 197 -23.61 -4.22 19.81
N GLU A 198 -24.09 -3.17 20.48
CA GLU A 198 -25.50 -2.98 20.81
C GLU A 198 -26.22 -2.36 19.59
N LEU A 199 -27.15 -3.12 19.01
CA LEU A 199 -27.90 -2.74 17.81
C LEU A 199 -29.39 -2.73 18.13
N VAL A 200 -30.18 -2.07 17.27
CA VAL A 200 -31.64 -1.97 17.43
C VAL A 200 -32.32 -2.58 16.22
N ASP A 201 -33.26 -3.48 16.48
CA ASP A 201 -34.11 -4.06 15.44
C ASP A 201 -35.17 -3.02 15.02
N SER A 202 -35.13 -2.60 13.76
CA SER A 202 -36.03 -1.59 13.21
C SER A 202 -37.50 -2.03 13.18
N SER A 203 -37.78 -3.34 13.23
CA SER A 203 -39.14 -3.87 13.18
C SER A 203 -39.89 -3.72 14.51
N ASN A 204 -39.17 -3.70 15.64
CA ASN A 204 -39.76 -3.76 16.98
C ASN A 204 -39.08 -2.84 18.01
N ASN A 205 -38.08 -2.06 17.59
CA ASN A 205 -37.28 -1.15 18.40
C ASN A 205 -36.60 -1.80 19.62
N LYS A 206 -36.38 -3.13 19.61
CA LYS A 206 -35.67 -3.81 20.69
C LYS A 206 -34.17 -3.75 20.46
N ALA A 207 -33.45 -3.37 21.51
CA ALA A 207 -32.01 -3.47 21.55
C ALA A 207 -31.56 -4.93 21.72
N PHE A 208 -30.49 -5.31 21.04
CA PHE A 208 -29.85 -6.61 21.17
C PHE A 208 -28.34 -6.47 20.95
N TYR A 209 -27.58 -7.49 21.36
CA TYR A 209 -26.14 -7.52 21.12
C TYR A 209 -25.80 -8.45 19.97
N TYR A 210 -24.94 -7.98 19.08
CA TYR A 210 -24.36 -8.78 18.00
C TYR A 210 -22.84 -8.80 18.14
N ASN A 211 -22.24 -9.99 18.00
CA ASN A 211 -20.80 -10.17 18.08
C ASN A 211 -20.22 -10.37 16.68
N PHE A 212 -19.33 -9.48 16.28
CA PHE A 212 -18.54 -9.59 15.07
C PHE A 212 -17.20 -10.25 15.38
N ALA A 213 -16.75 -11.11 14.47
CA ALA A 213 -15.40 -11.65 14.53
C ALA A 213 -14.38 -10.53 14.28
N ILE A 214 -13.32 -10.52 15.08
CA ILE A 214 -12.14 -9.69 14.88
C ILE A 214 -10.88 -10.56 14.91
N PHE A 215 -9.84 -10.14 14.17
CA PHE A 215 -8.61 -10.91 13.95
C PHE A 215 -7.37 -10.09 14.32
#